data_AF-A0A0P7YXL2-F1
#
_entry.id   AF-A0A0P7YXL2-F1
#
_cell.length_a   1.000
_cell.length_b   1.000
_cell.length_c   1.000
_cell.angle_alpha   90.00
_cell.angle_beta   90.00
_cell.angle_gamma   90.00
#
_symmetry.space_group_name_H-M   'P 1'
#
loop_
_entity.id
_entity.type
_entity.pdbx_description
1 polymer ?
#
loop_
_entity_poly.entity_id
_entity_poly.type
_entity_poly.pdbx_seq_one_letter_code
_entity_poly.pdbx_strand_id
1 'polypeptide(L)'
;MTDIARSADGCLDAVRALCQTVETLLDEPASEEGLVTAMSHYQTVHDTLTGSRPSADTQAALSRVEQFIIASADAYFRQQPDGITPSLDESQHMALFGRHLMALDGIGPATAKQLFALGIFTPEQLFALSEEALDTLDLPPASRARVASVHQAHRMPAPD
;
A
#
# COMPACT_ATOMS: atom_id res chain seq x y z
N MET A 1 33.44 -13.18 7.06
CA MET A 1 33.35 -11.70 7.13
C MET A 1 32.88 -11.05 5.83
N THR A 2 32.82 -11.77 4.70
CA THR A 2 32.47 -11.22 3.37
C THR A 2 30.96 -11.09 3.11
N ASP A 3 30.13 -11.85 3.83
CA ASP A 3 28.69 -11.95 3.58
C ASP A 3 27.91 -10.76 4.17
N ILE A 4 28.29 -10.33 5.37
CA ILE A 4 27.65 -9.22 6.11
C ILE A 4 27.90 -7.87 5.43
N ALA A 5 29.12 -7.64 4.92
CA ALA A 5 29.44 -6.39 4.21
C ALA A 5 28.68 -6.28 2.88
N ARG A 6 28.54 -7.39 2.14
CA ARG A 6 27.79 -7.43 0.88
C ARG A 6 26.28 -7.26 1.08
N SER A 7 25.74 -7.78 2.18
CA SER A 7 24.34 -7.58 2.57
C SER A 7 24.06 -6.14 3.02
N ALA A 8 24.99 -5.50 3.74
CA ALA A 8 24.87 -4.10 4.15
C ALA A 8 24.93 -3.12 2.96
N ASP A 9 25.85 -3.35 2.01
CA ASP A 9 25.95 -2.52 0.80
C ASP A 9 24.67 -2.63 -0.06
N GLY A 10 24.14 -3.85 -0.25
CA GLY A 10 22.88 -4.05 -0.98
C GLY A 10 21.67 -3.37 -0.32
N CYS A 11 21.63 -3.34 1.02
CA CYS A 11 20.57 -2.65 1.75
C CYS A 11 20.65 -1.12 1.59
N LEU A 12 21.86 -0.54 1.65
CA LEU A 12 22.06 0.89 1.47
C LEU A 12 21.72 1.34 0.05
N ASP A 13 22.08 0.54 -0.96
CA ASP A 13 21.74 0.82 -2.34
C ASP A 13 20.23 0.74 -2.59
N ALA A 14 19.55 -0.26 -2.01
CA ALA A 14 18.08 -0.36 -2.09
C ALA A 14 17.38 0.86 -1.44
N VAL A 15 17.85 1.29 -0.25
CA VAL A 15 17.29 2.48 0.42
C VAL A 15 17.54 3.74 -0.40
N ARG A 16 18.74 3.92 -0.97
CA ARG A 16 19.05 5.06 -1.84
C ARG A 16 18.17 5.08 -3.08
N ALA A 17 17.98 3.94 -3.73
CA ALA A 17 17.09 3.82 -4.89
C ALA A 17 15.65 4.22 -4.51
N LEU A 18 15.16 3.74 -3.36
CA LEU A 18 13.84 4.13 -2.85
C LEU A 18 13.74 5.64 -2.59
N CYS A 19 14.69 6.22 -1.85
CA CYS A 19 14.71 7.67 -1.58
C CYS A 19 14.69 8.49 -2.86
N GLN A 20 15.56 8.15 -3.82
CA GLN A 20 15.65 8.87 -5.08
C GLN A 20 14.35 8.76 -5.88
N THR A 21 13.69 7.60 -5.88
CA THR A 21 12.41 7.43 -6.60
C THR A 21 11.28 8.22 -5.93
N VAL A 22 11.25 8.23 -4.59
CA VAL A 22 10.28 9.01 -3.82
C VAL A 22 10.50 10.51 -4.02
N GLU A 23 11.75 10.98 -4.05
CA GLU A 23 12.08 12.37 -4.39
C GLU A 23 11.58 12.74 -5.78
N THR A 24 11.80 11.89 -6.79
CA THR A 24 11.22 12.11 -8.13
C THR A 24 9.70 12.20 -8.11
N LEU A 25 9.01 11.35 -7.35
CA LEU A 25 7.55 11.41 -7.20
C LEU A 25 7.04 12.66 -6.45
N LEU A 26 7.91 13.33 -5.68
CA LEU A 26 7.59 14.59 -5.01
C LEU A 26 7.78 15.80 -5.93
N ASP A 27 8.79 15.75 -6.80
CA ASP A 27 9.17 16.86 -7.68
C ASP A 27 8.46 16.83 -9.04
N GLU A 28 8.12 15.63 -9.52
CA GLU A 28 7.52 15.39 -10.83
C GLU A 28 6.10 14.81 -10.73
N PRO A 29 5.21 15.09 -11.70
CA PRO A 29 3.92 14.43 -11.74
C PRO A 29 4.09 12.91 -11.84
N ALA A 30 3.35 12.18 -11.01
CA ALA A 30 3.41 10.72 -10.98
C ALA A 30 3.17 10.13 -12.38
N SER A 31 3.98 9.13 -12.74
CA SER A 31 3.80 8.30 -13.92
C SER A 31 3.63 6.84 -13.49
N GLU A 32 2.96 6.03 -14.29
CA GLU A 32 2.76 4.61 -13.99
C GLU A 32 4.11 3.89 -13.79
N GLU A 33 5.08 4.14 -14.66
CA GLU A 33 6.44 3.59 -14.56
C GLU A 33 7.14 4.04 -13.27
N GLY A 34 7.02 5.31 -12.89
CA GLY A 34 7.58 5.85 -11.65
C GLY A 34 6.97 5.19 -10.40
N LEU A 35 5.65 4.97 -10.40
CA LEU A 35 4.93 4.33 -9.31
C LEU A 35 5.28 2.84 -9.16
N VAL A 36 5.36 2.11 -10.28
CA VAL A 36 5.82 0.71 -10.29
C VAL A 36 7.25 0.61 -9.76
N THR A 37 8.13 1.51 -10.22
CA THR A 37 9.53 1.56 -9.78
C THR A 37 9.62 1.86 -8.28
N ALA A 38 8.87 2.84 -7.78
CA ALA A 38 8.85 3.20 -6.37
C ALA A 38 8.37 2.03 -5.49
N MET A 39 7.29 1.35 -5.89
CA MET A 39 6.77 0.21 -5.15
C MET A 39 7.73 -0.99 -5.18
N SER A 40 8.40 -1.26 -6.30
CA SER A 40 9.41 -2.31 -6.42
C SER A 40 10.64 -2.04 -5.52
N HIS A 41 11.14 -0.79 -5.52
CA HIS A 41 12.21 -0.38 -4.61
C HIS A 41 11.77 -0.48 -3.14
N TYR A 42 10.54 -0.09 -2.83
CA TYR A 42 9.98 -0.24 -1.49
C TYR A 42 9.95 -1.71 -1.05
N GLN A 43 9.43 -2.61 -1.89
CA GLN A 43 9.38 -4.05 -1.59
C GLN A 43 10.77 -4.62 -1.34
N THR A 44 11.75 -4.25 -2.17
CA THR A 44 13.15 -4.66 -2.01
C THR A 44 13.73 -4.20 -0.66
N VAL A 45 13.51 -2.94 -0.29
CA VAL A 45 13.94 -2.40 1.01
C VAL A 45 13.22 -3.09 2.16
N HIS A 46 11.91 -3.26 2.05
CA HIS A 46 11.08 -3.92 3.05
C HIS A 46 11.56 -5.36 3.30
N ASP A 47 11.79 -6.15 2.26
CA ASP A 47 12.21 -7.54 2.38
C ASP A 47 13.63 -7.66 2.96
N THR A 48 14.52 -6.75 2.57
CA THR A 48 15.89 -6.68 3.11
C THR A 48 15.90 -6.31 4.61
N LEU A 49 15.06 -5.36 5.01
CA LEU A 49 15.00 -4.87 6.40
C LEU A 49 14.20 -5.80 7.31
N THR A 50 13.11 -6.41 6.84
CA THR A 50 12.27 -7.32 7.64
C THR A 50 12.98 -8.64 7.97
N GLY A 51 13.90 -9.10 7.12
CA GLY A 51 14.82 -10.19 7.44
C GLY A 51 15.69 -9.93 8.68
N SER A 52 15.86 -8.67 9.08
CA SER A 52 16.74 -8.24 10.18
C SER A 52 16.00 -7.79 11.44
N ARG A 53 14.68 -8.03 11.54
CA ARG A 53 13.80 -7.58 12.64
C ARG A 53 13.94 -6.07 12.91
N PRO A 54 13.39 -5.22 12.03
CA PRO A 54 13.59 -3.78 12.06
C PRO A 54 12.97 -3.16 13.31
N SER A 55 13.53 -2.03 13.76
CA SER A 55 12.98 -1.27 14.89
C SER A 55 11.57 -0.76 14.57
N ALA A 56 10.79 -0.42 15.60
CA ALA A 56 9.47 0.16 15.43
C ALA A 56 9.50 1.45 14.60
N ASP A 57 10.53 2.29 14.78
CA ASP A 57 10.70 3.52 14.00
C ASP A 57 10.97 3.24 12.52
N THR A 58 11.80 2.24 12.22
CA THR A 58 12.06 1.81 10.84
C THR A 58 10.80 1.26 10.19
N GLN A 59 10.02 0.45 10.91
CA GLN A 59 8.74 -0.05 10.39
C GLN A 59 7.77 1.11 10.12
N ALA A 60 7.63 2.06 11.05
CA ALA A 60 6.78 3.22 10.86
C ALA A 60 7.24 4.10 9.68
N ALA A 61 8.55 4.25 9.47
CA ALA A 61 9.08 4.97 8.31
C ALA A 61 8.73 4.25 6.99
N LEU A 62 8.92 2.93 6.93
CA LEU A 62 8.56 2.13 5.76
C LEU A 62 7.06 2.21 5.45
N SER A 63 6.20 2.10 6.46
CA SER A 63 4.75 2.25 6.27
C SER A 63 4.36 3.61 5.71
N ARG A 64 5.00 4.70 6.16
CA ARG A 64 4.73 6.05 5.60
C ARG A 64 5.15 6.16 4.14
N VAL A 65 6.26 5.53 3.75
CA VAL A 65 6.72 5.51 2.35
C VAL A 65 5.76 4.70 1.48
N GLU A 66 5.33 3.53 1.94
CA GLU A 66 4.31 2.71 1.26
C GLU A 66 3.00 3.48 1.06
N GLN A 67 2.50 4.12 2.14
CA GLN A 67 1.31 4.97 2.10
C GLN A 67 1.44 6.11 1.10
N PHE A 68 2.59 6.79 1.07
CA PHE A 68 2.85 7.85 0.10
C PHE A 68 2.79 7.33 -1.34
N ILE A 69 3.44 6.19 -1.63
CA ILE A 69 3.45 5.60 -2.97
C ILE A 69 2.04 5.17 -3.39
N ILE A 70 1.26 4.56 -2.49
CA ILE A 70 -0.13 4.18 -2.77
C ILE A 70 -1.02 5.41 -3.00
N ALA A 71 -0.87 6.46 -2.19
CA ALA A 71 -1.64 7.70 -2.36
C ALA A 71 -1.31 8.41 -3.69
N SER A 72 -0.03 8.42 -4.08
CA SER A 72 0.41 8.94 -5.37
C SER A 72 -0.15 8.12 -6.53
N ALA A 73 -0.23 6.79 -6.38
CA ALA A 73 -0.87 5.91 -7.36
C ALA A 73 -2.37 6.18 -7.49
N ASP A 74 -3.09 6.30 -6.38
CA ASP A 74 -4.52 6.66 -6.37
C ASP A 74 -4.77 8.00 -7.09
N ALA A 75 -3.97 9.02 -6.77
CA ALA A 75 -4.07 10.33 -7.41
C ALA A 75 -3.84 10.23 -8.93
N TYR A 76 -2.82 9.47 -9.35
CA TYR A 76 -2.51 9.24 -10.76
C TYR A 76 -3.67 8.56 -11.49
N PHE A 77 -4.18 7.44 -10.96
CA PHE A 77 -5.24 6.68 -11.63
C PHE A 77 -6.59 7.40 -11.65
N ARG A 78 -6.91 8.24 -10.64
CA ARG A 78 -8.12 9.08 -10.65
C ARG A 78 -8.07 10.23 -11.66
N GLN A 79 -6.87 10.71 -12.00
CA GLN A 79 -6.67 11.80 -12.96
C GLN A 79 -6.64 11.32 -14.41
N GLN A 80 -6.61 10.00 -14.64
CA GLN A 80 -6.69 9.42 -15.98
C GLN A 80 -8.06 9.72 -16.60
N PRO A 81 -8.11 10.25 -17.84
CA PRO A 81 -9.36 10.39 -18.58
C PRO A 81 -10.04 9.05 -18.77
N ASP A 82 -11.38 9.04 -18.69
CA ASP A 82 -12.19 7.86 -19.01
C ASP A 82 -11.77 7.28 -20.37
N GLY A 83 -11.28 6.03 -20.37
CA GLY A 83 -10.88 5.30 -21.57
C GLY A 83 -9.38 5.10 -21.77
N ILE A 84 -8.50 5.67 -20.93
CA ILE A 84 -7.11 5.21 -20.88
C ILE A 84 -7.06 3.94 -20.04
N THR A 85 -6.66 2.83 -20.68
CA THR A 85 -6.38 1.59 -19.96
C THR A 85 -4.99 1.73 -19.33
N PRO A 86 -4.85 1.64 -18.00
CA PRO A 86 -3.53 1.58 -17.38
C PRO A 86 -2.74 0.39 -17.95
N SER A 87 -1.41 0.52 -18.04
CA SER A 87 -0.58 -0.58 -18.53
C SER A 87 -0.52 -1.75 -17.55
N LEU A 88 -0.73 -1.48 -16.26
CA LEU A 88 -1.01 -2.48 -15.23
C LEU A 88 -2.46 -2.94 -15.31
N ASP A 89 -2.66 -4.25 -15.44
CA ASP A 89 -3.97 -4.84 -15.23
C ASP A 89 -4.38 -4.79 -13.74
N GLU A 90 -5.68 -4.99 -13.47
CA GLU A 90 -6.24 -4.97 -12.11
C GLU A 90 -5.52 -5.94 -11.15
N SER A 91 -5.01 -7.07 -11.65
CA SER A 91 -4.31 -8.08 -10.85
C SER A 91 -2.89 -7.63 -10.50
N GLN A 92 -2.19 -6.97 -11.42
CA GLN A 92 -0.85 -6.43 -11.18
C GLN A 92 -0.92 -5.24 -10.23
N HIS A 93 -1.94 -4.40 -10.39
CA HIS A 93 -2.22 -3.31 -9.47
C HIS A 93 -2.51 -3.83 -8.05
N MET A 94 -3.35 -4.87 -7.93
CA MET A 94 -3.60 -5.56 -6.66
C MET A 94 -2.33 -6.18 -6.05
N ALA A 95 -1.48 -6.81 -6.86
CA ALA A 95 -0.26 -7.43 -6.37
C ALA A 95 0.73 -6.41 -5.80
N LEU A 96 0.79 -5.23 -6.41
CA LEU A 96 1.69 -4.15 -6.01
C LEU A 96 1.17 -3.38 -4.78
N PHE A 97 -0.12 -3.04 -4.77
CA PHE A 97 -0.67 -2.06 -3.83
C PHE A 97 -1.69 -2.67 -2.83
N GLY A 98 -2.15 -3.90 -3.06
CA GLY A 98 -3.15 -4.57 -2.21
C GLY A 98 -2.61 -5.19 -0.93
N ARG A 99 -1.27 -5.29 -0.79
CA ARG A 99 -0.63 -5.92 0.38
C ARG A 99 -1.04 -5.26 1.69
N HIS A 100 -1.19 -3.93 1.69
CA HIS A 100 -1.51 -3.16 2.88
C HIS A 100 -2.93 -3.41 3.38
N LEU A 101 -3.90 -3.54 2.45
CA LEU A 101 -5.27 -3.96 2.80
C LEU A 101 -5.31 -5.40 3.30
N MET A 102 -4.57 -6.32 2.67
CA MET A 102 -4.51 -7.72 3.08
C MET A 102 -3.79 -7.95 4.41
N ALA A 103 -3.04 -6.96 4.91
CA ALA A 103 -2.42 -7.01 6.23
C ALA A 103 -3.44 -6.80 7.37
N LEU A 104 -4.64 -6.28 7.06
CA LEU A 104 -5.72 -6.16 8.04
C LEU A 104 -6.29 -7.54 8.35
N ASP A 105 -6.32 -7.89 9.64
CA ASP A 105 -6.92 -9.15 10.07
C ASP A 105 -8.39 -9.21 9.64
N GLY A 106 -8.78 -10.30 8.99
CA GLY A 106 -10.10 -10.46 8.38
C GLY A 106 -10.26 -9.93 6.95
N ILE A 107 -9.29 -9.22 6.37
CA ILE A 107 -9.31 -8.81 4.95
C ILE A 107 -8.45 -9.75 4.11
N GLY A 108 -9.11 -10.67 3.39
CA GLY A 108 -8.46 -11.58 2.45
C GLY A 108 -8.36 -11.00 1.03
N PRO A 109 -7.66 -11.71 0.11
CA PRO A 109 -7.44 -11.26 -1.27
C PRO A 109 -8.73 -10.91 -2.03
N ALA A 110 -9.81 -11.69 -1.82
CA ALA A 110 -11.09 -11.43 -2.46
C ALA A 110 -11.73 -10.11 -2.00
N THR A 111 -11.64 -9.79 -0.71
CA THR A 111 -12.17 -8.54 -0.15
C THR A 111 -11.29 -7.36 -0.54
N ALA A 112 -9.96 -7.52 -0.51
CA ALA A 112 -9.03 -6.51 -0.99
C ALA A 112 -9.29 -6.16 -2.47
N LYS A 113 -9.55 -7.16 -3.32
CA LYS A 113 -9.95 -6.95 -4.72
C LYS A 113 -11.19 -6.10 -4.88
N GLN A 114 -12.22 -6.37 -4.09
CA GLN A 114 -13.47 -5.62 -4.15
C GLN A 114 -13.29 -4.19 -3.64
N LEU A 115 -12.49 -3.98 -2.60
CA LEU A 115 -12.14 -2.63 -2.13
C LEU A 115 -11.37 -1.83 -3.19
N PHE A 116 -10.42 -2.48 -3.87
CA PHE A 116 -9.68 -1.88 -4.99
C PHE A 116 -10.59 -1.42 -6.13
N ALA A 117 -11.53 -2.28 -6.52
CA ALA A 117 -12.51 -1.95 -7.57
C ALA A 117 -13.39 -0.74 -7.18
N LEU A 118 -13.51 -0.45 -5.88
CA LEU A 118 -14.23 0.69 -5.33
C LEU A 118 -13.33 1.91 -5.06
N GLY A 119 -12.06 1.87 -5.47
CA GLY A 119 -11.11 2.97 -5.27
C GLY A 119 -10.54 3.08 -3.85
N ILE A 120 -10.65 2.01 -3.06
CA ILE A 120 -10.10 1.89 -1.71
C ILE A 120 -8.86 1.02 -1.79
N PHE A 121 -7.69 1.63 -1.61
CA PHE A 121 -6.39 1.04 -1.83
C PHE A 121 -5.58 0.88 -0.55
N THR A 122 -5.92 1.64 0.51
CA THR A 122 -5.25 1.55 1.82
C THR A 122 -6.23 1.35 2.99
N PRO A 123 -5.76 0.80 4.13
CA PRO A 123 -6.49 0.82 5.39
C PRO A 123 -6.91 2.21 5.83
N GLU A 124 -6.07 3.24 5.67
CA GLU A 124 -6.40 4.61 6.07
C GLU A 124 -7.58 5.14 5.26
N GLN A 125 -7.62 4.87 3.95
CA GLN A 125 -8.77 5.21 3.11
C GLN A 125 -10.02 4.48 3.57
N LEU A 126 -9.90 3.19 3.93
CA LEU A 126 -11.00 2.40 4.47
C LEU A 126 -11.52 2.97 5.81
N PHE A 127 -10.62 3.32 6.73
CA PHE A 127 -10.95 3.83 8.06
C PHE A 127 -11.42 5.29 8.05
N ALA A 128 -11.06 6.06 7.02
CA ALA A 128 -11.57 7.41 6.80
C ALA A 128 -13.05 7.44 6.38
N LEU A 129 -13.61 6.32 5.91
CA LEU A 129 -15.03 6.24 5.56
C LEU A 129 -15.93 6.40 6.80
N SER A 130 -17.02 7.15 6.63
CA SER A 130 -18.13 7.16 7.59
C SER A 130 -18.85 5.80 7.55
N GLU A 131 -19.61 5.48 8.61
CA GLU A 131 -20.46 4.28 8.63
C GLU A 131 -21.46 4.30 7.47
N GLU A 132 -22.04 5.46 7.19
CA GLU A 132 -22.95 5.66 6.05
C GLU A 132 -22.25 5.37 4.71
N ALA A 133 -21.02 5.86 4.52
CA ALA A 133 -20.27 5.59 3.29
C ALA A 133 -19.92 4.09 3.16
N LEU A 134 -19.60 3.43 4.28
CA LEU A 134 -19.29 2.01 4.32
C LEU A 134 -20.49 1.14 3.90
N ASP A 135 -21.70 1.51 4.34
CA ASP A 135 -22.94 0.82 3.99
C ASP A 135 -23.33 0.99 2.51
N THR A 136 -22.92 2.10 1.90
CA THR A 136 -23.14 2.37 0.47
C THR A 136 -22.16 1.65 -0.45
N LEU A 137 -21.09 1.03 0.08
CA LEU A 137 -20.17 0.25 -0.73
C LEU A 137 -20.88 -0.96 -1.35
N ASP A 138 -20.76 -1.12 -2.67
CA ASP A 138 -21.27 -2.26 -3.41
C ASP A 138 -20.39 -3.51 -3.20
N LEU A 139 -20.35 -3.95 -1.95
CA LEU A 139 -19.63 -5.15 -1.51
C LEU A 139 -20.61 -6.30 -1.33
N PRO A 140 -20.23 -7.54 -1.73
CA PRO A 140 -20.98 -8.73 -1.38
C PRO A 140 -21.14 -8.86 0.14
N PRO A 141 -22.24 -9.46 0.64
CA PRO A 141 -22.56 -9.49 2.08
C PRO A 141 -21.41 -9.99 2.97
N ALA A 142 -20.69 -11.02 2.51
CA ALA A 142 -19.56 -11.60 3.26
C ALA A 142 -18.35 -10.66 3.35
N SER A 143 -18.09 -9.86 2.33
CA SER A 143 -17.01 -8.86 2.36
C SER A 143 -17.43 -7.62 3.15
N ARG A 144 -18.69 -7.20 3.02
CA ARG A 144 -19.25 -6.11 3.84
C ARG A 144 -19.15 -6.42 5.33
N ALA A 145 -19.53 -7.63 5.76
CA ALA A 145 -19.42 -8.04 7.16
C ALA A 145 -17.97 -7.99 7.68
N ARG A 146 -16.99 -8.42 6.88
CA ARG A 146 -15.57 -8.33 7.23
C ARG A 146 -15.11 -6.89 7.36
N VAL A 147 -15.39 -6.07 6.36
CA VAL A 147 -15.01 -4.66 6.32
C VAL A 147 -15.62 -3.89 7.50
N ALA A 148 -16.91 -4.11 7.80
CA ALA A 148 -17.58 -3.51 8.96
C ALA A 148 -16.95 -3.95 10.28
N SER A 149 -16.64 -5.24 10.44
CA SER A 149 -15.97 -5.75 11.65
C SER A 149 -14.60 -5.11 11.85
N VAL A 150 -13.81 -4.98 10.78
CA VAL A 150 -12.46 -4.38 10.82
C VAL A 150 -12.53 -2.88 11.11
N HIS A 151 -13.48 -2.17 10.49
CA HIS A 151 -13.72 -0.74 10.74
C HIS A 151 -14.15 -0.47 12.19
N GLN A 152 -15.06 -1.30 12.72
CA GLN A 152 -15.51 -1.20 14.10
C GLN A 152 -14.39 -1.49 15.09
N ALA A 153 -13.59 -2.54 14.85
CA ALA A 153 -12.44 -2.88 15.69
C ALA A 153 -11.39 -1.76 15.74
N HIS A 154 -11.20 -1.04 14.63
CA HIS A 154 -10.30 0.12 14.59
C HIS A 154 -10.82 1.34 15.37
N ARG A 155 -12.15 1.53 15.43
CA ARG A 155 -12.77 2.63 16.19
C ARG A 155 -12.84 2.39 17.70
N MET A 156 -12.79 1.14 18.14
CA MET A 156 -12.79 0.83 19.56
C MET A 156 -11.40 1.10 20.15
N PRO A 157 -11.28 1.94 21.20
CA PRO A 157 -10.02 2.04 21.92
C PRO A 157 -9.66 0.66 22.48
N ALA A 158 -8.39 0.27 22.36
CA ALA A 158 -7.90 -0.95 22.99
C ALA A 158 -8.29 -0.93 24.48
N PRO A 159 -8.87 -2.01 25.03
CA PRO A 159 -9.14 -2.07 26.46
C PRO A 159 -7.80 -2.00 27.22
N ASP A 160 -7.70 -1.03 28.13
CA ASP A 160 -6.60 -0.89 29.10
C ASP A 160 -6.38 -2.16 29.93
#